data_AF-A0A969GMS5-F1
#
_entry.id   AF-A0A969GMS5-F1
#
_cell.length_a   1.000
_cell.length_b   1.000
_cell.length_c   1.000
_cell.angle_alpha   90.00
_cell.angle_beta   90.00
_cell.angle_gamma   90.00
#
_symmetry.space_group_name_H-M   'P 1'
#
loop_
_entity.id
_entity.type
_entity.pdbx_description
1 polymer ?
#
loop_
_entity_poly.entity_id
_entity_poly.type
_entity_poly.pdbx_seq_one_letter_code
_entity_poly.pdbx_strand_id
1 'polypeptide(L)'
;MNSADKAKAMVQAIAQEAQAIWGDDWIKYIVRKYCEIESLEADEIIKPIQRRSTIVRALDTGAITLETLIRLADCVGMSFIGEIQRKEIRRF
;
A
#
# COMPACT_ATOMS: atom_id res chain seq x y z
N MET A 1 20.68 -3.18 5.40
CA MET A 1 19.40 -2.55 5.02
C MET A 1 18.55 -2.42 6.28
N ASN A 2 18.32 -1.20 6.74
CA ASN A 2 17.54 -0.95 7.95
C ASN A 2 16.03 -1.13 7.65
N SER A 3 15.17 -1.08 8.68
CA SER A 3 13.72 -1.27 8.49
C SER A 3 13.06 -0.18 7.64
N ALA A 4 13.56 1.04 7.68
CA ALA A 4 13.04 2.15 6.87
C ALA A 4 13.35 1.96 5.38
N ASP A 5 14.55 1.46 5.06
CA ASP A 5 14.95 1.13 3.69
C ASP A 5 14.05 0.03 3.10
N LYS A 6 13.67 -0.96 3.93
CA LYS A 6 12.72 -2.03 3.54
C LYS A 6 11.33 -1.48 3.25
N ALA A 7 10.79 -0.63 4.12
CA ALA A 7 9.49 -0.01 3.92
C ALA A 7 9.46 0.81 2.62
N LYS A 8 10.51 1.61 2.39
CA LYS A 8 10.64 2.39 1.15
C LYS A 8 10.68 1.52 -0.10
N ALA A 9 11.41 0.41 -0.07
CA ALA A 9 11.45 -0.53 -1.19
C ALA A 9 10.08 -1.18 -1.48
N MET A 10 9.33 -1.54 -0.43
CA MET A 10 7.97 -2.08 -0.58
C MET A 10 7.01 -1.03 -1.17
N VAL A 11 7.08 0.21 -0.70
CA VAL A 11 6.29 1.32 -1.23
C VAL A 11 6.60 1.57 -2.71
N GLN A 12 7.87 1.50 -3.11
CA GLN A 12 8.26 1.62 -4.51
C GLN A 12 7.73 0.47 -5.36
N ALA A 13 7.76 -0.77 -4.87
CA ALA A 13 7.18 -1.92 -5.56
C ALA A 13 5.67 -1.75 -5.77
N ILE A 14 4.94 -1.28 -4.75
CA ILE A 14 3.51 -0.98 -4.86
C ILE A 14 3.25 0.13 -5.90
N ALA A 15 4.06 1.19 -5.90
CA ALA A 15 3.92 2.28 -6.87
C ALA A 15 4.16 1.80 -8.30
N GLN A 16 5.16 0.94 -8.52
CA GLN A 16 5.43 0.33 -9.82
C GLN A 16 4.27 -0.56 -10.28
N GLU A 17 3.73 -1.39 -9.40
CA GLU A 17 2.60 -2.25 -9.70
C GLU A 17 1.35 -1.42 -10.03
N ALA A 18 1.06 -0.40 -9.23
CA ALA A 18 -0.04 0.53 -9.48
C ALA A 18 0.09 1.22 -10.85
N GLN A 19 1.30 1.65 -11.20
CA GLN A 19 1.59 2.26 -12.51
C GLN A 19 1.44 1.25 -13.66
N ALA A 20 1.81 -0.02 -13.45
CA ALA A 20 1.61 -1.08 -14.44
C ALA A 20 0.11 -1.37 -14.68
N ILE A 21 -0.72 -1.33 -13.63
CA ILE A 21 -2.17 -1.61 -13.72
C ILE A 21 -2.93 -0.42 -14.34
N TRP A 22 -2.62 0.80 -13.93
CA TRP A 22 -3.46 1.98 -14.21
C TRP A 22 -2.78 3.08 -15.06
N GLY A 23 -1.52 2.92 -15.44
CA GLY A 23 -0.79 3.92 -16.23
C GLY A 23 -0.63 5.26 -15.51
N ASP A 24 -0.65 6.36 -16.24
CA ASP A 24 -0.36 7.70 -15.70
C ASP A 24 -1.36 8.19 -14.64
N ASP A 25 -2.58 7.62 -14.63
CA ASP A 25 -3.62 7.94 -13.66
C ASP A 25 -3.53 7.14 -12.36
N TRP A 26 -2.50 6.31 -12.17
CA TRP A 26 -2.42 5.36 -11.05
C TRP A 26 -2.60 5.99 -9.67
N ILE A 27 -2.11 7.21 -9.45
CA ILE A 27 -2.30 7.94 -8.18
C ILE A 27 -3.78 8.15 -7.86
N LYS A 28 -4.60 8.46 -8.87
CA LYS A 28 -6.05 8.67 -8.69
C LYS A 28 -6.74 7.35 -8.31
N TYR A 29 -6.36 6.26 -8.97
CA TYR A 29 -6.96 4.94 -8.74
C TYR A 29 -6.52 4.32 -7.41
N ILE A 30 -5.25 4.40 -7.05
CA ILE A 30 -4.75 3.85 -5.78
C ILE A 30 -5.36 4.58 -4.59
N VAL A 31 -5.50 5.91 -4.64
CA VAL A 31 -6.17 6.69 -3.59
C VAL A 31 -7.63 6.29 -3.45
N ARG A 32 -8.33 6.08 -4.57
CA ARG A 32 -9.73 5.63 -4.56
C ARG A 32 -9.85 4.24 -3.93
N LYS A 33 -9.02 3.29 -4.37
CA LYS A 33 -9.01 1.91 -3.85
C LYS A 33 -8.67 1.86 -2.38
N TYR A 34 -7.70 2.65 -1.93
CA TYR A 34 -7.36 2.76 -0.52
C TYR A 34 -8.56 3.23 0.30
N CYS A 35 -9.26 4.26 -0.15
CA CYS A 35 -10.45 4.76 0.54
C CYS A 35 -11.59 3.74 0.52
N GLU A 36 -11.77 2.97 -0.56
CA GLU A 36 -12.74 1.86 -0.61
C GLU A 36 -12.44 0.82 0.48
N ILE A 37 -11.18 0.40 0.64
CA ILE A 37 -10.75 -0.54 1.68
C ILE A 37 -10.95 0.05 3.08
N GLU A 38 -10.42 1.25 3.32
CA GLU A 38 -10.52 1.91 4.63
C GLU A 38 -11.98 2.17 5.04
N SER A 39 -12.84 2.49 4.08
CA SER A 39 -14.27 2.68 4.34
C SER A 39 -14.96 1.39 4.78
N LEU A 40 -14.60 0.26 4.16
CA LEU A 40 -15.15 -1.05 4.52
C LEU A 40 -14.69 -1.49 5.91
N GLU A 41 -13.44 -1.22 6.27
CA GLU A 41 -12.89 -1.54 7.60
C GLU A 41 -13.46 -0.65 8.71
N ALA A 42 -13.70 0.62 8.41
CA ALA A 42 -14.22 1.60 9.36
C ALA A 42 -15.76 1.63 9.46
N ASP A 43 -16.47 0.95 8.57
CA ASP A 43 -17.93 1.05 8.39
C ASP A 43 -18.41 2.52 8.19
N GLU A 44 -17.58 3.34 7.54
CA GLU A 44 -17.83 4.76 7.26
C GLU A 44 -17.37 5.13 5.85
N ILE A 45 -18.07 6.04 5.17
CA ILE A 45 -17.64 6.52 3.84
C ILE A 45 -16.47 7.50 3.97
N ILE A 46 -15.29 7.06 3.57
CA ILE A 46 -14.08 7.88 3.48
C ILE A 46 -13.90 8.39 2.05
N LYS A 47 -13.82 9.72 1.90
CA LYS A 47 -13.70 10.36 0.59
C LYS A 47 -12.22 10.50 0.19
N PRO A 48 -11.87 10.28 -1.10
CA PRO A 48 -10.51 10.48 -1.62
C PRO A 48 -9.85 11.81 -1.25
N ILE A 49 -10.62 12.89 -1.19
CA ILE A 49 -10.10 14.23 -0.85
C ILE A 49 -9.52 14.29 0.58
N GLN A 50 -10.00 13.46 1.51
CA GLN A 50 -9.53 13.39 2.90
C GLN A 50 -8.20 12.63 3.04
N ARG A 51 -7.84 11.79 2.06
CA ARG A 51 -6.67 10.89 2.13
C ARG A 51 -5.61 11.18 1.08
N ARG A 52 -5.94 11.85 -0.02
CA ARG A 52 -5.05 12.07 -1.17
C ARG A 52 -3.68 12.61 -0.76
N SER A 53 -3.63 13.71 0.01
CA SER A 53 -2.36 14.33 0.41
C SER A 53 -1.51 13.39 1.28
N THR A 54 -2.13 12.70 2.23
CA THR A 54 -1.46 11.73 3.11
C THR A 54 -0.90 10.56 2.31
N ILE A 55 -1.68 9.97 1.40
CA ILE A 55 -1.26 8.83 0.58
C ILE A 55 -0.14 9.24 -0.40
N VAL A 56 -0.25 10.40 -1.04
CA VAL A 56 0.80 10.87 -1.97
C VAL A 56 2.11 11.11 -1.22
N ARG A 57 2.06 11.74 -0.04
CA ARG A 57 3.26 11.92 0.80
C ARG A 57 3.85 10.60 1.26
N ALA A 58 3.00 9.65 1.61
CA ALA A 58 3.38 8.28 1.96
C ALA A 58 4.15 7.59 0.83
N LEU A 59 3.63 7.67 -0.40
CA LEU A 59 4.25 7.10 -1.60
C LEU A 59 5.59 7.78 -1.95
N ASP A 60 5.68 9.09 -1.78
CA ASP A 60 6.89 9.87 -2.08
C ASP A 60 8.03 9.63 -1.07
N THR A 61 7.69 9.69 0.23
CA THR A 61 8.69 9.62 1.31
C THR A 61 9.03 8.19 1.72
N GLY A 62 8.12 7.23 1.51
CA GLY A 62 8.20 5.88 2.05
C GLY A 62 8.00 5.80 3.56
N ALA A 63 7.71 6.92 4.23
CA ALA A 63 7.49 6.99 5.67
C ALA A 63 6.00 6.76 5.96
N ILE A 64 5.64 5.51 6.27
CA ILE A 64 4.25 5.08 6.45
C ILE A 64 4.08 4.13 7.63
N THR A 65 2.83 4.03 8.12
CA THR A 65 2.45 2.99 9.08
C THR A 65 2.33 1.63 8.39
N LEU A 66 2.48 0.55 9.16
CA LEU A 66 2.28 -0.81 8.66
C LEU A 66 0.87 -1.01 8.08
N GLU A 67 -0.13 -0.46 8.75
CA GLU A 67 -1.54 -0.50 8.32
C GLU A 67 -1.74 0.18 6.96
N THR A 68 -1.11 1.35 6.76
CA THR A 68 -1.12 2.03 5.45
C THR A 68 -0.43 1.21 4.38
N LEU A 69 0.70 0.57 4.72
CA LEU A 69 1.44 -0.29 3.79
C LEU A 69 0.59 -1.48 3.34
N ILE A 70 -0.07 -2.16 4.28
CA ILE A 70 -0.94 -3.31 4.01
C ILE A 70 -2.07 -2.91 3.04
N ARG A 71 -2.83 -1.87 3.36
CA ARG A 71 -3.92 -1.39 2.49
C ARG A 71 -3.42 -0.99 1.10
N LEU A 72 -2.26 -0.34 1.01
CA LEU A 72 -1.68 0.05 -0.28
C LEU A 72 -1.28 -1.16 -1.13
N ALA A 73 -0.79 -2.23 -0.50
CA ALA A 73 -0.48 -3.47 -1.20
C ALA A 73 -1.76 -4.20 -1.65
N ASP A 74 -2.80 -4.22 -0.82
CA ASP A 74 -4.10 -4.78 -1.18
C ASP A 74 -4.73 -4.04 -2.37
N CYS A 75 -4.51 -2.73 -2.49
CA CYS A 75 -4.98 -1.95 -3.65
C CYS A 75 -4.47 -2.51 -4.99
N VAL A 76 -3.25 -3.04 -5.01
CA VAL A 76 -2.58 -3.56 -6.20
C VAL A 76 -2.54 -5.10 -6.24
N GLY A 77 -3.25 -5.77 -5.32
CA GLY A 77 -3.28 -7.24 -5.25
C GLY A 77 -1.97 -7.87 -4.76
N MET A 78 -1.08 -7.10 -4.14
CA MET A 78 0.13 -7.63 -3.51
C MET A 78 -0.23 -8.16 -2.11
N SER A 79 -0.15 -9.47 -1.91
CA SER A 79 -0.33 -10.05 -0.58
C SER A 79 1.02 -10.22 0.14
N PHE A 80 1.22 -9.51 1.25
CA PHE A 80 2.40 -9.70 2.11
C PHE A 80 2.41 -11.07 2.84
N ILE A 81 1.29 -11.80 2.82
CA ILE A 81 1.14 -13.10 3.50
C ILE A 81 2.09 -14.16 2.91
N GLY A 82 2.45 -14.04 1.62
CA GLY A 82 3.35 -14.99 0.95
C GLY A 82 4.84 -14.86 1.30
N GLU A 83 5.33 -13.66 1.64
CA GLU A 83 6.75 -13.45 1.99
C GLU A 83 7.06 -13.73 3.46
N ILE A 84 6.07 -13.59 4.35
CA ILE A 84 6.22 -13.94 5.77
C ILE A 84 6.19 -15.46 5.97
N GLN A 85 5.33 -16.20 5.25
CA GLN A 85 5.23 -17.66 5.40
C GLN A 85 6.45 -18.45 4.87
N ARG A 86 7.19 -17.94 3.86
CA ARG A 86 8.35 -18.68 3.32
C ARG A 86 9.55 -18.74 4.27
N LYS A 87 9.62 -17.89 5.29
CA LYS A 87 10.72 -17.90 6.27
C LYS A 87 10.45 -18.74 7.52
N GLU A 88 9.20 -19.10 7.80
CA GLU A 88 8.85 -19.89 9.01
C GLU A 88 8.62 -21.38 8.72
N ILE A 89 8.26 -21.77 7.48
CA ILE A 89 8.02 -23.19 7.14
C ILE A 89 9.33 -24.02 7.04
N ARG A 90 10.51 -23.39 6.97
CA ARG A 90 11.80 -24.12 6.94
C ARG A 90 12.39 -24.43 8.33
N ARG A 91 11.67 -24.15 9.42
CA ARG A 91 12.16 -24.41 10.79
C ARG A 91 11.19 -25.19 11.67
N PHE A 92 10.20 -25.86 11.09
CA PHE A 92 9.44 -26.91 11.76
C PHE A 92 9.69 -28.25 11.08
#